data_AF-A0A0A9Y421-F1
#
_entry.id   AF-A0A0A9Y421-F1
#
_cell.length_a   1.000
_cell.length_b   1.000
_cell.length_c   1.000
_cell.angle_alpha   90.00
_cell.angle_beta   90.00
_cell.angle_gamma   90.00
#
_symmetry.space_group_name_H-M   'P 1'
#
loop_
_entity.id
_entity.type
_entity.pdbx_description
1 polymer ?
#
loop_
_entity_poly.entity_id
_entity_poly.type
_entity_poly.pdbx_seq_one_letter_code
_entity_poly.pdbx_strand_id
1 'polypeptide(L)'
;GELFLPHEMPEPPKESFFKGLFGGGSRSLDREELFGEQSGKASRTTAKHIPGINQLQADSGKACNEVQKAHRMVVERGEKLSQLEERTEKMMNEAENFQSSAHSVMLKYKDKKWYQI
;
A
#
# COMPACT_ATOMS: atom_id res chain seq x y z
N GLY A 1 -42.54 -20.01 50.02
CA GLY A 1 -42.90 -18.85 49.20
C GLY A 1 -42.09 -18.95 47.93
N GLU A 2 -42.76 -19.03 46.78
CA GLU A 2 -42.19 -19.46 45.51
C GLU A 2 -41.09 -18.51 45.00
N LEU A 3 -39.94 -19.08 44.63
CA LEU A 3 -38.71 -18.38 44.28
C LEU A 3 -38.55 -18.16 42.76
N PHE A 4 -39.66 -18.07 42.02
CA PHE A 4 -39.61 -17.77 40.59
C PHE A 4 -40.87 -17.03 40.16
N LEU A 5 -40.71 -15.79 39.68
CA LEU A 5 -41.75 -15.07 38.97
C LEU A 5 -41.62 -15.39 37.47
N PRO A 6 -42.64 -15.95 36.81
CA PRO A 6 -42.63 -16.07 35.35
C PRO A 6 -42.62 -14.67 34.74
N HIS A 7 -41.55 -14.34 34.02
CA HIS A 7 -41.45 -13.12 33.22
C HIS A 7 -41.76 -13.49 31.77
N GLU A 8 -42.71 -12.78 31.14
CA GLU A 8 -42.95 -12.97 29.71
C GLU A 8 -41.71 -12.58 28.91
N MET A 9 -41.36 -13.41 27.93
CA MET A 9 -40.22 -13.17 27.06
C MET A 9 -40.46 -11.88 26.25
N PRO A 10 -39.49 -10.95 26.19
CA PRO A 10 -39.65 -9.74 25.40
C PRO A 10 -39.90 -10.10 23.93
N GLU A 11 -40.80 -9.34 23.30
CA GLU A 11 -41.13 -9.53 21.89
C GLU A 11 -39.84 -9.49 21.05
N PRO A 12 -39.62 -10.46 20.14
CA PRO A 12 -38.40 -10.49 19.35
C PRO A 12 -38.21 -9.16 18.62
N PRO A 13 -36.98 -8.63 18.57
CA PRO A 13 -36.72 -7.33 17.97
C PRO A 13 -37.23 -7.31 16.53
N LYS A 14 -38.01 -6.27 16.21
CA LYS A 14 -38.53 -6.04 14.86
C LYS A 14 -37.38 -6.12 13.87
N GLU A 15 -37.49 -6.99 12.87
CA GLU A 15 -36.44 -7.15 11.88
C GLU A 15 -36.17 -5.82 11.18
N SER A 16 -34.92 -5.35 11.27
CA SER A 16 -34.51 -4.10 10.64
C SER A 16 -34.46 -4.26 9.12
N PHE A 17 -34.88 -3.22 8.41
CA PHE A 17 -34.88 -3.08 6.95
C PHE A 17 -33.58 -3.57 6.27
N PHE A 18 -32.44 -3.45 6.95
CA PHE A 18 -31.12 -3.81 6.40
C PHE A 18 -30.80 -5.30 6.38
N LYS A 19 -31.66 -6.17 6.95
CA LYS A 19 -31.41 -7.62 6.94
C LYS A 19 -31.35 -8.18 5.52
N GLY A 20 -32.04 -7.57 4.55
CA GLY A 20 -31.95 -7.94 3.12
C GLY A 20 -30.75 -7.34 2.38
N LEU A 21 -30.21 -6.19 2.81
CA LEU A 21 -29.14 -5.49 2.09
C LEU A 21 -27.75 -6.07 2.38
N PHE A 22 -27.53 -6.60 3.59
CA PHE A 22 -26.25 -7.21 3.98
C PHE A 22 -26.34 -8.72 4.23
N GLY A 23 -27.54 -9.30 4.20
CA GLY A 23 -27.81 -10.69 4.51
C GLY A 23 -28.32 -11.49 3.32
N GLY A 24 -27.59 -11.52 2.21
CA GLY A 24 -27.53 -12.62 1.23
C GLY A 24 -28.82 -13.32 0.72
N GLY A 25 -30.01 -12.74 0.85
CA GLY A 25 -31.27 -13.34 0.44
C GLY A 25 -32.12 -12.37 -0.34
N SER A 26 -32.50 -12.73 -1.57
CA SER A 26 -33.38 -11.92 -2.42
C SER A 26 -34.83 -11.97 -1.91
N ARG A 27 -35.17 -11.15 -0.92
CA ARG A 27 -36.57 -10.80 -0.69
C ARG A 27 -37.00 -9.84 -1.80
N SER A 28 -38.12 -10.13 -2.48
CA SER A 28 -38.77 -9.17 -3.38
C SER A 28 -39.14 -7.95 -2.55
N LEU A 29 -38.40 -6.86 -2.74
CA LEU A 29 -38.62 -5.62 -2.01
C LEU A 29 -39.98 -5.05 -2.40
N ASP A 30 -40.90 -4.95 -1.43
CA ASP A 30 -42.23 -4.41 -1.65
C ASP A 30 -42.15 -2.88 -1.77
N ARG A 31 -42.74 -2.34 -2.84
CA ARG A 31 -42.74 -0.90 -3.15
C ARG A 31 -43.54 -0.11 -2.11
N GLU A 32 -44.58 -0.72 -1.54
CA GLU A 32 -45.40 -0.10 -0.48
C GLU A 32 -44.61 0.08 0.83
N GLU A 33 -43.70 -0.86 1.13
CA GLU A 33 -42.80 -0.78 2.29
C GLU A 33 -41.71 0.30 2.09
N LEU A 34 -41.25 0.46 0.84
CA LEU A 34 -40.16 1.37 0.46
C LEU A 34 -40.57 2.81 0.16
N PHE A 35 -41.81 3.03 -0.28
CA PHE A 35 -42.28 4.34 -0.74
C PHE A 35 -43.73 4.63 -0.35
N GLY A 36 -44.42 3.71 0.35
CA GLY A 36 -45.77 3.92 0.85
C GLY A 36 -45.80 4.72 2.15
N GLU A 37 -46.99 4.90 2.70
CA GLU A 37 -47.23 5.79 3.84
C GLU A 37 -46.50 5.34 5.13
N GLN A 38 -46.17 4.05 5.22
CA GLN A 38 -45.42 3.43 6.32
C GLN A 38 -43.88 3.57 6.17
N SER A 39 -43.38 4.06 5.03
CA SER A 39 -41.95 4.12 4.68
C SER A 39 -41.09 5.05 5.58
N GLY A 40 -41.68 5.62 6.62
CA GLY A 40 -41.00 6.55 7.51
C GLY A 40 -40.85 7.94 6.89
N LYS A 41 -40.89 8.97 7.72
CA LYS A 41 -40.71 10.36 7.26
C LYS A 41 -39.24 10.57 6.90
N ALA A 42 -38.98 11.27 5.79
CA ALA A 42 -37.63 11.66 5.39
C ALA A 42 -36.87 12.27 6.58
N SER A 43 -35.66 11.76 6.87
CA SER A 43 -34.87 12.25 7.99
C SER A 43 -34.62 13.74 7.82
N ARG A 44 -35.20 14.56 8.72
CA ARG A 44 -35.03 16.03 8.73
C ARG A 44 -33.70 16.47 9.30
N THR A 45 -32.76 15.55 9.52
CA THR A 45 -31.42 15.90 9.97
C THR A 45 -30.64 16.48 8.79
N THR A 46 -30.55 17.82 8.71
CA THR A 46 -29.51 18.50 7.95
C THR A 46 -28.18 17.83 8.27
N ALA A 47 -27.45 17.37 7.25
CA ALA A 47 -26.16 16.73 7.42
C ALA A 47 -25.27 17.64 8.29
N LYS A 48 -25.00 17.21 9.52
CA LYS A 48 -24.08 17.93 10.40
C LYS A 48 -22.71 17.85 9.74
N HIS A 49 -22.08 19.02 9.54
CA HIS A 49 -20.71 19.14 9.05
C HIS A 49 -19.84 18.07 9.72
N ILE A 50 -19.32 17.11 8.94
CA ILE A 50 -18.44 16.06 9.47
C ILE A 50 -17.15 16.75 9.90
N PRO A 51 -16.86 16.87 11.20
CA PRO A 51 -15.62 17.48 11.65
C PRO A 51 -14.45 16.62 11.15
N GLY A 52 -13.46 17.23 10.49
CA GLY A 52 -12.23 16.55 10.05
C GLY A 52 -11.96 16.55 8.53
N ILE A 53 -12.89 16.98 7.68
CA ILE A 53 -12.64 17.03 6.21
C ILE A 53 -11.48 17.98 5.86
N ASN A 54 -11.38 19.14 6.50
CA ASN A 54 -10.26 20.07 6.30
C ASN A 54 -8.93 19.49 6.77
N GLN A 55 -8.95 18.69 7.84
CA GLN A 55 -7.76 17.99 8.36
C GLN A 55 -7.30 16.90 7.39
N LEU A 56 -8.25 16.14 6.83
CA LEU A 56 -7.97 15.13 5.80
C LEU A 56 -7.33 15.75 4.56
N GLN A 57 -7.80 16.92 4.11
CA GLN A 57 -7.22 17.62 2.97
C GLN A 57 -5.79 18.09 3.27
N ALA A 58 -5.54 18.63 4.46
CA ALA A 58 -4.20 19.01 4.90
C ALA A 58 -3.24 17.81 4.99
N ASP A 59 -3.71 16.68 5.52
CA ASP A 59 -2.91 15.46 5.67
C ASP A 59 -2.65 14.79 4.32
N SER A 60 -3.62 14.81 3.40
CA SER A 60 -3.42 14.38 2.01
C SER A 60 -2.39 15.26 1.30
N GLY A 61 -2.40 16.58 1.53
CA GLY A 61 -1.41 17.50 0.96
C GLY A 61 0.00 17.20 1.46
N LYS A 62 0.16 16.92 2.76
CA LYS A 62 1.45 16.49 3.34
C LYS A 62 1.94 15.17 2.73
N ALA A 63 1.07 14.18 2.62
CA ALA A 63 1.42 12.89 2.03
C ALA A 63 1.89 13.04 0.58
N CYS A 64 1.18 13.85 -0.23
CA CYS A 64 1.57 14.13 -1.61
C CYS A 64 2.93 14.82 -1.69
N ASN A 65 3.20 15.80 -0.82
CA ASN A 65 4.48 16.48 -0.77
C ASN A 65 5.65 15.53 -0.44
N GLU A 66 5.46 14.62 0.51
CA GLU A 66 6.49 13.61 0.84
C GLU A 66 6.72 12.64 -0.32
N VAL A 67 5.65 12.21 -1.01
CA VAL A 67 5.77 11.39 -2.23
C VAL A 67 6.53 12.13 -3.33
N GLN A 68 6.26 13.42 -3.53
CA GLN A 68 6.97 14.22 -4.54
C GLN A 68 8.46 14.37 -4.19
N LYS A 69 8.81 14.57 -2.92
CA LYS A 69 10.21 14.56 -2.46
C LYS A 69 10.87 13.21 -2.70
N ALA A 70 10.19 12.12 -2.33
CA ALA A 70 10.68 10.77 -2.56
C ALA A 70 10.91 10.49 -4.05
N HIS A 71 9.98 10.89 -4.91
CA HIS A 71 10.11 10.77 -6.36
C HIS A 71 11.36 11.49 -6.87
N ARG A 72 11.61 12.73 -6.43
CA ARG A 72 12.84 13.46 -6.81
C ARG A 72 14.11 12.71 -6.40
N MET A 73 14.16 12.20 -5.17
CA MET A 73 15.30 11.42 -4.70
C MET A 73 15.51 10.13 -5.52
N VAL A 74 14.43 9.47 -5.95
CA VAL A 74 14.51 8.29 -6.80
C VAL A 74 15.04 8.62 -8.19
N VAL A 75 14.64 9.75 -8.78
CA VAL A 75 15.16 10.22 -10.07
C VAL A 75 16.67 10.51 -9.95
N GLU A 76 17.10 11.27 -8.95
CA GLU A 76 18.51 11.56 -8.71
C GLU A 76 19.32 10.27 -8.44
N ARG A 77 18.73 9.28 -7.76
CA ARG A 77 19.33 7.97 -7.58
C ARG A 77 19.48 7.23 -8.91
N GLY A 78 18.46 7.28 -9.78
CA GLY A 78 18.49 6.67 -11.11
C GLY A 78 19.64 7.20 -11.97
N GLU A 79 19.81 8.51 -12.01
CA GLU A 79 20.93 9.16 -12.72
C GLU A 79 22.28 8.72 -12.16
N LYS A 80 22.44 8.70 -10.83
CA LYS A 80 23.67 8.24 -10.18
C LYS A 80 23.98 6.78 -10.45
N LEU A 81 22.96 5.91 -10.49
CA LEU A 81 23.15 4.50 -10.80
C LEU A 81 23.58 4.29 -12.25
N SER A 82 22.99 5.03 -13.19
CA SER A 82 23.41 4.97 -14.60
C SER A 82 24.87 5.40 -14.77
N GLN A 83 25.31 6.46 -14.09
CA GLN A 83 26.72 6.87 -14.09
C GLN A 83 27.64 5.87 -13.37
N LEU A 84 27.13 5.15 -12.36
CA LEU A 84 27.87 4.12 -11.66
C LEU A 84 28.09 2.91 -12.57
N GLU A 85 27.05 2.48 -13.29
CA GLU A 85 27.11 1.39 -14.26
C GLU A 85 28.19 1.64 -15.32
N GLU A 86 28.20 2.82 -15.96
CA GLU A 86 29.23 3.17 -16.95
C GLU A 86 30.65 3.11 -16.36
N ARG A 87 30.84 3.59 -15.13
CA ARG A 87 32.15 3.53 -14.45
C ARG A 87 32.53 2.10 -14.07
N THR A 88 31.57 1.29 -13.64
CA THR A 88 31.80 -0.11 -13.29
C THR A 88 32.14 -0.93 -14.52
N GLU A 89 31.51 -0.67 -15.66
CA GLU A 89 31.86 -1.30 -16.94
C GLU A 89 33.29 -0.95 -17.37
N LYS A 90 33.67 0.34 -17.32
CA LYS A 90 35.06 0.76 -17.57
C LYS A 90 36.05 0.09 -16.63
N MET A 91 35.75 0.07 -15.33
CA MET A 91 36.57 -0.59 -14.32
C MET A 91 36.71 -2.10 -14.59
N MET A 92 35.65 -2.78 -15.01
CA MET A 92 35.70 -4.20 -15.38
C MET A 92 36.64 -4.44 -16.56
N ASN A 93 36.54 -3.63 -17.61
CA ASN A 93 37.43 -3.72 -18.77
C ASN A 93 38.89 -3.46 -18.39
N GLU A 94 39.15 -2.46 -17.54
CA GLU A 94 40.50 -2.18 -17.03
C GLU A 94 41.04 -3.34 -16.17
N ALA A 95 40.19 -3.95 -15.34
CA ALA A 95 40.56 -5.10 -14.51
C ALA A 95 40.90 -6.33 -15.36
N GLU A 96 40.17 -6.59 -16.44
CA GLU A 96 40.46 -7.69 -17.37
C GLU A 96 41.81 -7.48 -18.09
N ASN A 97 42.06 -6.26 -18.55
CA ASN A 97 43.34 -5.88 -19.17
C ASN A 97 44.51 -6.02 -18.18
N PHE A 98 44.30 -5.58 -16.93
CA PHE A 98 45.29 -5.73 -15.86
C PHE A 98 45.57 -7.21 -15.55
N GLN A 99 44.52 -8.03 -15.40
CA GLN A 99 44.65 -9.47 -15.19
C GLN A 99 45.46 -10.14 -16.30
N SER A 100 45.16 -9.82 -17.56
CA SER A 100 45.86 -10.38 -18.72
C SER A 100 47.34 -9.98 -18.75
N SER A 101 47.63 -8.73 -18.41
CA SER A 101 49.01 -8.20 -18.32
C SER A 101 49.78 -8.85 -17.17
N ALA A 102 49.17 -8.93 -15.98
CA ALA A 102 49.76 -9.58 -14.81
C ALA A 102 50.01 -11.07 -15.05
N HIS A 103 49.08 -11.76 -15.71
CA HIS A 103 49.24 -13.17 -16.08
C HIS A 103 50.41 -13.36 -17.06
N SER A 104 50.52 -12.46 -18.06
CA SER A 104 51.63 -12.49 -19.02
C SER A 104 52.99 -12.27 -18.35
N VAL A 105 53.07 -11.36 -17.39
CA VAL A 105 54.29 -11.15 -16.59
C VAL A 105 54.57 -12.39 -15.73
N MET A 106 53.57 -12.92 -15.03
CA MET A 106 53.72 -14.12 -14.21
C MET A 106 54.31 -15.27 -15.03
N LEU A 107 53.77 -15.56 -16.23
CA LEU A 107 54.28 -16.64 -17.09
C LEU A 107 55.74 -16.41 -17.50
N LYS A 108 56.15 -15.17 -17.79
CA LYS A 108 57.54 -14.85 -18.16
C LYS A 108 58.55 -15.11 -17.04
N TYR A 109 58.13 -15.00 -15.79
CA TYR A 109 59.01 -15.13 -14.63
C TYR A 109 58.79 -16.42 -13.83
N LYS A 110 57.70 -17.16 -14.05
CA LYS A 110 57.33 -18.38 -13.31
C LYS A 110 58.47 -19.39 -13.22
N ASP A 111 59.18 -19.62 -14.32
CA ASP A 111 60.22 -20.64 -14.43
C ASP A 111 61.64 -20.05 -14.48
N LYS A 112 61.79 -18.72 -14.45
CA LYS A 112 63.11 -18.08 -14.47
C LYS A 112 63.86 -18.39 -13.19
N LYS A 113 65.11 -18.84 -13.35
CA LYS A 113 66.04 -18.99 -12.24
C LYS A 113 66.78 -17.68 -12.01
N TRP A 114 67.22 -17.45 -10.78
CA TRP A 114 67.91 -16.24 -10.34
C TRP A 114 69.19 -15.91 -11.14
N TYR A 115 69.77 -16.89 -11.83
CA TYR A 115 70.96 -16.73 -12.67
C TYR A 115 70.65 -16.44 -14.15
N GLN A 116 69.37 -16.32 -14.53
CA GLN A 116 68.90 -16.08 -15.92
C GLN A 116 68.28 -14.68 -16.10
N ILE A 117 68.67 -13.73 -15.23
CA ILE A 117 68.18 -12.35 -15.27
C ILE A 117 68.74 -11.63 -16.48
#